data_AF-A0A2E0WSS2-F1
#
_entry.id   AF-A0A2E0WSS2-F1
#
_cell.length_a   1.000
_cell.length_b   1.000
_cell.length_c   1.000
_cell.angle_alpha   90.00
_cell.angle_beta   90.00
_cell.angle_gamma   90.00
#
_symmetry.space_group_name_H-M   'P 1'
#
loop_
_entity.id
_entity.type
_entity.pdbx_description
1 polymer ?
#
loop_
_entity_poly.entity_id
_entity_poly.type
_entity_poly.pdbx_seq_one_letter_code
_entity_poly.pdbx_strand_id
1 'polypeptide(L)' 'HEAAIRVREQNRLVGRPLPRRAVGSTLLLKGLEAEVAVILNASALDARNLYVAMTRGSKNLTVCAPSPVLNPPI' A
#
# COMPACT_ATOMS: atom_id res chain seq x y z
N HIS A 1 -8.79 24.54 -21.51
CA HIS A 1 -9.61 23.98 -20.41
C HIS A 1 -10.23 22.64 -20.80
N GLU A 2 -10.98 22.55 -21.91
CA GLU A 2 -11.59 21.30 -22.40
C GLU A 2 -10.62 20.14 -22.66
N ALA A 3 -9.43 20.40 -23.24
CA ALA A 3 -8.46 19.34 -23.51
C ALA A 3 -7.98 18.62 -22.24
N ALA A 4 -7.76 19.37 -21.14
CA ALA A 4 -7.36 18.81 -19.85
C ALA A 4 -8.49 17.98 -19.22
N ILE A 5 -9.74 18.42 -19.36
CA ILE A 5 -10.93 17.66 -18.92
C ILE A 5 -11.01 16.35 -19.71
N ARG A 6 -10.92 16.42 -21.03
CA ARG A 6 -11.02 15.24 -21.91
C ARG A 6 -9.96 14.19 -21.59
N VAL A 7 -8.71 14.60 -21.40
CA VAL A 7 -7.60 13.70 -21.02
C VAL A 7 -7.81 13.11 -19.62
N ARG A 8 -8.29 13.89 -18.65
CA ARG A 8 -8.57 13.38 -17.29
C ARG A 8 -9.67 12.32 -17.31
N GLU A 9 -10.76 12.57 -18.04
CA GLU A 9 -11.90 11.68 -18.13
C GLU A 9 -11.53 10.37 -18.88
N GLN A 10 -10.74 10.48 -19.95
CA GLN A 10 -10.19 9.31 -20.64
C GLN A 10 -9.30 8.47 -19.71
N ASN A 11 -8.40 9.10 -18.95
CA ASN A 11 -7.55 8.40 -17.98
C ASN A 11 -8.34 7.81 -16.80
N ARG A 12 -9.49 8.39 -16.42
CA ARG A 12 -10.35 7.82 -15.38
C ARG A 12 -10.98 6.50 -15.82
N LEU A 13 -11.38 6.39 -17.09
CA LEU A 13 -12.00 5.20 -17.66
C LEU A 13 -10.99 4.10 -17.95
N VAL A 14 -9.84 4.45 -18.54
CA VAL A 14 -8.78 3.49 -18.88
C VAL A 14 -8.02 3.04 -17.63
N GLY A 15 -7.89 3.91 -16.63
CA GLY A 15 -7.12 3.66 -15.42
C GLY A 15 -5.61 3.70 -15.69
N ARG A 16 -4.83 3.21 -14.71
CA ARG A 16 -3.39 3.00 -14.85
C ARG A 16 -3.09 1.50 -14.78
N PRO A 17 -2.18 0.98 -15.62
CA PRO A 17 -1.74 -0.40 -15.49
C PRO A 17 -1.13 -0.60 -14.10
N LEU A 18 -1.67 -1.53 -13.33
CA LEU A 18 -1.13 -1.87 -12.02
C LEU A 18 0.10 -2.75 -12.21
N PRO A 19 1.24 -2.40 -11.57
CA PRO A 19 2.42 -3.22 -11.66
C PRO A 19 2.18 -4.57 -10.95
N ARG A 20 2.76 -5.65 -11.47
CA ARG A 20 2.68 -6.98 -10.84
C ARG A 20 3.31 -7.02 -9.45
N ARG A 21 4.26 -6.12 -9.17
CA ARG A 21 4.97 -5.96 -7.90
C ARG A 21 5.27 -4.48 -7.70
N ALA A 22 5.10 -3.98 -6.48
CA ALA A 22 5.44 -2.62 -6.12
C ALA A 22 6.11 -2.60 -4.74
N VAL A 23 7.05 -1.67 -4.55
CA VAL A 23 7.67 -1.37 -3.27
C VAL A 23 7.47 0.11 -3.02
N GLY A 24 7.03 0.46 -1.82
CA GLY A 24 6.75 1.84 -1.46
C GLY A 24 6.44 1.97 0.02
N SER A 25 6.35 3.21 0.48
CA SER A 25 5.85 3.50 1.82
C SER A 25 4.36 3.14 1.92
N THR A 26 3.90 3.00 3.16
CA THR A 26 2.48 2.78 3.50
C THR A 26 1.56 3.79 2.83
N LEU A 27 1.96 5.06 2.75
CA LEU A 27 1.17 6.12 2.13
C LEU A 27 1.09 5.96 0.60
N LEU A 28 2.19 5.60 -0.06
CA LEU A 28 2.21 5.39 -1.51
C LEU A 28 1.38 4.17 -1.93
N LEU A 29 1.33 3.16 -1.06
CA LEU A 29 0.56 1.94 -1.28
C LEU A 29 -0.88 2.04 -0.76
N LYS A 30 -1.25 3.16 -0.13
CA LYS A 30 -2.61 3.36 0.38
C LYS A 30 -3.60 3.36 -0.78
N GLY A 31 -4.67 2.57 -0.64
CA GLY A 31 -5.68 2.42 -1.68
C GLY A 31 -5.32 1.43 -2.78
N LEU A 32 -4.12 0.83 -2.74
CA LEU A 32 -3.75 -0.33 -3.53
C LEU A 32 -3.88 -1.59 -2.68
N GLU A 33 -4.29 -2.70 -3.28
CA GLU A 33 -4.40 -4.00 -2.62
C GLU A 33 -3.68 -5.04 -3.48
N ALA A 34 -3.01 -5.98 -2.82
CA ALA A 34 -2.29 -7.07 -3.46
C ALA A 34 -2.71 -8.40 -2.84
N GLU A 35 -2.59 -9.48 -3.62
CA GLU A 35 -2.83 -10.83 -3.10
C GLU A 35 -1.87 -11.17 -1.94
N VAL A 36 -0.62 -10.73 -2.06
CA VAL A 36 0.43 -10.96 -1.07
C VAL A 36 1.12 -9.63 -0.73
N ALA A 37 1.30 -9.36 0.56
CA ALA A 37 2.05 -8.21 1.05
C ALA A 37 3.20 -8.64 1.97
N VAL A 38 4.33 -7.93 1.88
CA VAL A 38 5.50 -8.11 2.75
C VAL A 38 5.80 -6.79 3.45
N ILE A 39 5.72 -6.78 4.78
CA ILE A 39 6.02 -5.61 5.61
C ILE A 39 7.44 -5.74 6.15
N LEU A 40 8.31 -4.84 5.71
CA LEU A 40 9.69 -4.76 6.20
C LEU A 40 9.77 -3.83 7.40
N ASN A 41 10.59 -4.21 8.39
CA ASN A 41 10.86 -3.43 9.60
C ASN A 41 9.57 -2.97 10.32
N ALA A 42 8.63 -3.89 10.51
CA ALA A 42 7.30 -3.57 11.05
C ALA A 42 7.35 -2.92 12.44
N SER A 43 8.38 -3.20 13.23
CA SER A 43 8.59 -2.61 14.57
C SER A 43 8.86 -1.10 14.55
N ALA A 44 9.23 -0.52 13.40
CA ALA A 44 9.48 0.91 13.26
C ALA A 44 8.25 1.71 12.81
N LEU A 45 7.12 1.04 12.53
CA LEU A 45 5.89 1.70 12.09
C LEU A 45 5.06 2.14 13.30
N ASP A 46 4.47 3.34 13.21
CA ASP A 46 3.38 3.74 14.12
C ASP A 46 2.11 2.92 13.87
N ALA A 47 1.14 3.04 14.78
CA ALA A 47 -0.09 2.24 14.75
C ALA A 47 -0.89 2.43 13.45
N ARG A 48 -0.91 3.64 12.90
CA ARG A 48 -1.66 3.97 11.68
C ARG A 48 -1.00 3.36 10.44
N ASN A 49 0.31 3.50 10.34
CA ASN A 49 1.10 2.99 9.24
C ASN A 49 1.14 1.46 9.28
N LEU A 50 1.28 0.85 10.46
CA LEU A 50 1.21 -0.60 10.63
C LEU A 50 -0.16 -1.14 10.19
N TYR A 51 -1.26 -0.49 10.61
CA TYR A 51 -2.61 -0.86 10.17
C TYR A 51 -2.75 -0.81 8.64
N VAL A 52 -2.28 0.28 8.01
CA VAL A 52 -2.33 0.40 6.54
C VAL A 52 -1.53 -0.72 5.89
N ALA A 53 -0.30 -0.97 6.35
CA ALA A 53 0.59 -2.00 5.81
C ALA A 53 -0.04 -3.40 5.89
N MET A 54 -0.62 -3.75 7.04
CA MET A 54 -1.22 -5.07 7.29
C MET A 54 -2.47 -5.30 6.43
N THR A 55 -3.19 -4.23 6.08
CA THR A 55 -4.42 -4.31 5.26
C THR A 55 -4.16 -4.21 3.75
N ARG A 56 -2.89 -4.19 3.30
CA ARG A 56 -2.57 -4.20 1.86
C ARG A 56 -2.58 -5.60 1.24
N GLY A 57 -2.43 -6.66 2.04
CA GLY A 57 -2.41 -8.05 1.59
C GLY A 57 -3.76 -8.74 1.81
N SER A 58 -4.34 -9.32 0.75
CA SER A 58 -5.69 -9.88 0.80
C SER A 58 -5.74 -11.38 1.05
N LYS A 59 -4.69 -12.13 0.67
CA LYS A 59 -4.61 -13.58 0.89
C LYS A 59 -3.44 -14.01 1.77
N ASN A 60 -2.32 -13.30 1.71
CA ASN A 60 -1.15 -13.61 2.52
C ASN A 60 -0.40 -12.33 2.95
N LEU A 61 0.12 -12.35 4.18
CA LEU A 61 0.87 -11.26 4.78
C LEU A 61 2.12 -11.82 5.45
N THR A 62 3.29 -11.35 5.04
CA THR A 62 4.56 -11.65 5.71
C THR A 62 5.04 -10.41 6.46
N VAL A 63 5.31 -10.55 7.76
CA VAL A 63 5.74 -9.44 8.61
C VAL A 63 7.16 -9.70 9.10
N CYS A 64 8.08 -8.81 8.74
CA CYS A 64 9.48 -8.88 9.15
C CYS A 64 9.74 -7.89 10.29
N ALA A 65 10.09 -8.44 11.45
CA ALA A 65 10.41 -7.69 12.66
C ALA A 65 11.53 -8.40 13.45
N PRO A 66 12.33 -7.69 14.27
CA PRO A 66 13.35 -8.30 15.12
C PRO A 66 12.77 -9.13 16.28
N SER A 67 11.51 -8.88 16.65
CA SER A 67 10.80 -9.52 17.75
C SER A 67 9.44 -10.05 17.26
N PRO A 68 8.93 -11.16 17.81
CA PRO A 68 7.59 -11.67 17.49
C PRO A 68 6.46 -10.78 18.02
N VAL A 69 6.76 -9.78 18.86
CA VAL A 69 5.78 -8.84 19.41
C VAL A 69 5.99 -7.46 18.81
N LEU A 70 4.93 -6.88 18.25
CA LEU A 70 4.89 -5.50 17.79
C LEU A 70 4.24 -4.61 18.85
N ASN A 71 4.91 -3.52 19.21
CA ASN A 71 4.39 -2.49 20.11
C ASN A 71 4.49 -1.11 19.42
N PRO A 72 3.63 -0.84 18.43
CA PRO A 72 3.71 0.40 17.66
C PRO A 72 3.33 1.60 18.54
N PRO A 73 4.04 2.74 18.43
CA PRO A 73 3.59 3.98 19.04
C PRO A 73 2.26 4.45 18.42
N ILE A 74 1.44 5.14 19.21
CA ILE A 74 0.14 5.71 18.80
C ILE A 74 0.35 6.86 17.81
#